data_AF-A0A7S3HWK9-F1
#
_entry.id   AF-A0A7S3HWK9-F1
#
_cell.length_a   1.000
_cell.length_b   1.000
_cell.length_c   1.000
_cell.angle_alpha   90.00
_cell.angle_beta   90.00
_cell.angle_gamma   90.00
#
_symmetry.space_group_name_H-M   'P 1'
#
loop_
_entity.id
_entity.type
_entity.pdbx_description
1 polymer ?
#
loop_
_entity_poly.entity_id
_entity_poly.type
_entity_poly.pdbx_seq_one_letter_code
_entity_poly.pdbx_strand_id
1 'polypeptide(L)'
;MVRASYLQIYNEVISDLLKVERTSLQIREDRKKGVFVEGLSEWAVRSPNEIYSLMQRGALSRATASTKMNDMSSRSHAVFLIIVEQMSALEVEGEEFRQGRGGEHDPPKAVRVGKLNLVDLAGCERVRVTGATGKRLDESKKINQSLSALGNVINALTEKTNRVHIPFRDSKLTRLLEDSLGGNCKTTMIAMVSPAFESYNESHQ
;
A
#
# COMPACT_ATOMS: atom_id res chain seq x y z
N MET A 1 7.32 9.37 16.38
CA MET A 1 5.87 9.32 16.12
C MET A 1 5.57 8.09 15.28
N VAL A 2 4.48 7.37 15.56
CA VAL A 2 4.01 6.27 14.70
C VAL A 2 2.61 6.60 14.23
N ARG A 3 2.35 6.39 12.93
CA ARG A 3 1.05 6.64 12.29
C ARG A 3 0.64 5.42 11.48
N ALA A 4 -0.65 5.16 11.40
CA ALA A 4 -1.20 4.09 10.59
C ALA A 4 -2.36 4.56 9.71
N SER A 5 -2.46 3.96 8.53
CA SER A 5 -3.51 4.21 7.54
C SER A 5 -3.98 2.89 6.95
N TYR A 6 -5.24 2.82 6.53
CA TYR A 6 -5.76 1.62 5.89
C TYR A 6 -6.67 2.00 4.72
N LEU A 7 -6.36 1.49 3.53
CA LEU A 7 -7.15 1.72 2.32
C LEU A 7 -7.50 0.41 1.62
N GLN A 8 -8.51 0.48 0.77
CA GLN A 8 -8.78 -0.53 -0.24
C GLN A 8 -8.69 0.07 -1.64
N ILE A 9 -8.32 -0.76 -2.61
CA ILE A 9 -8.45 -0.50 -4.04
C ILE A 9 -9.47 -1.49 -4.58
N TYR A 10 -10.62 -0.98 -4.97
CA TYR A 10 -11.70 -1.77 -5.57
C TYR A 10 -12.10 -1.14 -6.89
N ASN A 11 -12.05 -1.92 -7.97
CA ASN A 11 -12.39 -1.44 -9.32
C ASN A 11 -11.60 -0.17 -9.73
N GLU A 12 -10.29 -0.13 -9.45
CA GLU A 12 -9.40 1.03 -9.64
C GLU A 12 -9.81 2.31 -8.86
N VAL A 13 -10.72 2.19 -7.88
CA VAL A 13 -11.12 3.26 -6.97
C VAL A 13 -10.48 3.03 -5.61
N ILE A 14 -9.77 4.04 -5.11
CA ILE A 14 -9.18 4.04 -3.76
C ILE A 14 -10.19 4.61 -2.77
N SER A 15 -10.37 3.94 -1.64
CA SER A 15 -11.17 4.46 -0.52
C SER A 15 -10.49 4.17 0.83
N ASP A 16 -10.67 5.09 1.77
CA ASP A 16 -10.22 4.95 3.15
C ASP A 16 -11.09 3.94 3.90
N LEU A 17 -10.47 2.94 4.55
CA LEU A 17 -11.18 1.92 5.33
C LEU A 17 -11.44 2.33 6.79
N LEU A 18 -10.82 3.42 7.25
CA LEU A 18 -10.93 3.93 8.62
C LEU A 18 -11.91 5.11 8.72
N LYS A 19 -12.38 5.65 7.59
CA LYS A 19 -13.46 6.65 7.52
C LYS A 19 -14.79 6.01 7.14
N VAL A 20 -15.88 6.61 7.62
CA VAL A 20 -17.25 6.24 7.23
C VAL A 20 -17.53 6.67 5.78
N GLU A 21 -17.01 7.84 5.40
CA GLU A 21 -17.17 8.42 4.06
C GLU A 21 -16.30 7.68 3.05
N ARG A 22 -16.94 7.12 2.01
CA ARG A 22 -16.26 6.44 0.91
C ARG A 22 -16.07 7.38 -0.27
N THR A 23 -15.17 8.35 -0.11
CA THR A 23 -14.73 9.21 -1.20
C THR A 23 -13.69 8.50 -2.05
N SER A 24 -13.74 8.70 -3.38
CA SER A 24 -12.67 8.26 -4.28
C SER A 24 -11.42 9.10 -4.04
N LEU A 25 -10.37 8.49 -3.50
CA LEU A 25 -9.11 9.15 -3.23
C LEU A 25 -8.18 9.10 -4.45
N GLN A 26 -7.29 10.07 -4.55
CA GLN A 26 -6.35 10.19 -5.67
C GLN A 26 -4.91 9.99 -5.23
N ILE A 27 -4.13 9.34 -6.08
CA ILE A 27 -2.69 9.20 -5.91
C ILE A 27 -2.03 10.50 -6.40
N ARG A 28 -1.15 11.05 -5.58
CA ARG A 28 -0.31 12.21 -5.86
C ARG A 28 1.15 11.83 -5.69
N GLU A 29 2.02 12.69 -6.22
CA GLU A 29 3.46 12.53 -6.12
C GLU A 29 4.05 13.86 -5.66
N ASP A 30 4.93 13.81 -4.67
CA ASP A 30 5.68 14.96 -4.18
C ASP A 30 7.17 14.62 -4.15
N ARG A 31 8.02 15.61 -4.45
CA ARG A 31 9.48 15.43 -4.54
C ARG A 31 10.10 14.94 -3.24
N LYS A 32 9.52 15.27 -2.08
CA LYS A 32 10.04 14.87 -0.77
C LYS A 32 9.33 13.65 -0.20
N LYS A 33 8.01 13.54 -0.39
CA LYS A 33 7.19 12.46 0.20
C LYS A 33 7.10 11.20 -0.65
N GLY A 34 7.47 11.29 -1.93
CA GLY A 34 7.26 10.22 -2.91
C GLY A 34 5.80 10.13 -3.32
N VAL A 35 5.37 8.93 -3.70
CA VAL A 35 3.97 8.65 -4.04
C VAL A 35 3.12 8.55 -2.75
N PHE A 36 1.97 9.21 -2.73
CA PHE A 36 1.05 9.19 -1.58
C PHE A 36 -0.42 9.32 -2.03
N VAL A 37 -1.35 9.01 -1.13
CA VAL A 37 -2.81 9.15 -1.38
C VAL A 37 -3.32 10.40 -0.70
N GLU A 38 -3.80 11.36 -1.50
CA GLU A 38 -4.38 12.60 -1.00
C GLU A 38 -5.70 12.34 -0.27
N GLY A 39 -5.83 12.87 0.95
CA GLY A 39 -7.04 12.74 1.78
C GLY A 39 -7.17 11.44 2.57
N LEU A 40 -6.21 10.52 2.45
CA LEU A 40 -6.14 9.30 3.27
C LEU A 40 -5.93 9.67 4.75
N SER A 41 -6.73 9.09 5.66
CA SER A 41 -6.53 9.32 7.09
C SER A 41 -5.22 8.70 7.58
N GLU A 42 -4.56 9.43 8.47
CA GLU A 42 -3.39 8.98 9.22
C GLU A 42 -3.73 9.07 10.70
N TRP A 43 -3.72 7.93 11.38
CA TRP A 43 -4.06 7.83 12.80
C TRP A 43 -2.78 7.67 13.60
N ALA A 44 -2.52 8.58 14.53
CA ALA A 44 -1.42 8.42 15.47
C ALA A 44 -1.68 7.21 16.36
N VAL A 45 -0.69 6.33 16.48
CA VAL A 45 -0.77 5.12 17.32
C VAL A 45 0.32 5.13 18.38
N ARG A 46 -0.04 4.72 19.61
CA ARG A 46 0.85 4.72 20.78
C ARG A 46 1.14 3.33 21.32
N SER A 47 0.44 2.31 20.82
CA SER A 47 0.63 0.92 21.23
C SER A 47 0.35 -0.06 20.08
N PRO A 48 0.88 -1.29 20.13
CA PRO A 48 0.53 -2.35 19.17
C PRO A 48 -0.98 -2.65 19.15
N ASN A 49 -1.66 -2.55 20.29
CA ASN A 49 -3.11 -2.79 20.40
C ASN A 49 -3.93 -1.80 19.58
N GLU A 50 -3.48 -0.54 19.47
CA GLU A 50 -4.13 0.46 18.61
C GLU A 50 -3.97 0.10 17.13
N ILE A 51 -2.82 -0.44 16.72
CA ILE A 51 -2.60 -0.94 15.36
C ILE A 51 -3.58 -2.08 15.05
N TYR A 52 -3.67 -3.10 15.92
CA TYR A 52 -4.60 -4.21 15.75
C TYR A 52 -6.06 -3.74 15.70
N SER A 53 -6.42 -2.76 16.53
CA SER A 53 -7.77 -2.17 16.53
C SER A 53 -8.10 -1.47 15.23
N LEU A 54 -7.14 -0.74 14.63
CA LEU A 54 -7.31 -0.12 13.31
C LEU A 54 -7.43 -1.15 12.19
N MET A 55 -6.61 -2.21 12.23
CA MET A 55 -6.70 -3.32 11.27
C MET A 55 -8.08 -3.99 11.35
N GLN A 56 -8.56 -4.31 12.55
CA GLN A 56 -9.87 -4.93 12.75
C GLN A 56 -11.01 -4.02 12.26
N ARG A 57 -10.96 -2.72 12.57
CA ARG A 57 -11.96 -1.75 12.12
C ARG A 57 -12.02 -1.66 10.60
N GLY A 58 -10.88 -1.56 9.93
CA GLY A 58 -10.84 -1.50 8.48
C GLY A 58 -11.24 -2.82 7.82
N ALA A 59 -10.92 -3.97 8.42
CA ALA A 59 -11.38 -5.28 7.96
C ALA A 59 -12.91 -5.40 8.03
N LEU A 60 -13.54 -4.92 9.12
CA LEU A 60 -15.00 -4.87 9.23
C LEU A 60 -15.61 -3.89 8.22
N SER A 61 -14.99 -2.74 7.98
CA SER A 61 -15.43 -1.79 6.94
C SER A 61 -15.36 -2.43 5.54
N ARG A 62 -14.29 -3.18 5.25
CA ARG A 62 -14.15 -3.94 4.00
C ARG A 62 -15.23 -5.01 3.86
N ALA A 63 -15.46 -5.80 4.91
CA ALA A 63 -16.48 -6.87 4.91
C ALA A 63 -17.93 -6.36 4.84
N THR A 64 -18.25 -5.22 5.46
CA THR A 64 -19.61 -4.64 5.36
C THR A 64 -19.91 -4.10 3.96
N ALA A 65 -18.88 -3.72 3.18
CA ALA A 65 -19.04 -3.45 1.76
C ALA A 65 -19.48 -4.71 0.99
N SER A 66 -19.01 -5.89 1.42
CA SER A 66 -19.32 -7.20 0.85
C SER A 66 -20.79 -7.60 1.03
N THR A 67 -21.32 -7.43 2.25
CA THR A 67 -22.63 -8.01 2.63
C THR A 67 -23.86 -7.44 1.90
N LYS A 68 -23.73 -6.34 1.14
CA LYS A 68 -24.83 -5.85 0.31
C LYS A 68 -24.96 -6.52 -1.06
N MET A 69 -23.96 -7.26 -1.56
CA MET A 69 -24.15 -8.09 -2.78
C MET A 69 -23.00 -9.03 -3.23
N ASN A 70 -21.92 -9.32 -2.50
CA ASN A 70 -20.91 -10.37 -2.83
C ASN A 70 -19.77 -10.43 -1.81
N ASP A 71 -19.01 -11.53 -1.77
CA ASP A 71 -17.70 -11.57 -1.08
C ASP A 71 -16.71 -10.59 -1.73
N MET A 72 -16.70 -9.32 -1.29
CA MET A 72 -15.82 -8.28 -1.83
C MET A 72 -14.39 -8.37 -1.29
N SER A 73 -14.16 -9.14 -0.22
CA SER A 73 -12.83 -9.35 0.36
C SER A 73 -11.87 -9.94 -0.66
N SER A 74 -12.32 -10.97 -1.38
CA SER A 74 -11.56 -11.62 -2.46
C SER A 74 -11.39 -10.73 -3.70
N ARG A 75 -12.08 -9.58 -3.78
CA ARG A 75 -12.24 -8.78 -5.00
C ARG A 75 -11.73 -7.34 -4.89
N SER A 76 -11.09 -7.01 -3.78
CA SER A 76 -10.43 -5.73 -3.56
C SER A 76 -9.04 -5.96 -3.00
N HIS A 77 -8.06 -5.15 -3.41
CA HIS A 77 -6.78 -5.09 -2.72
C HIS A 77 -6.91 -4.23 -1.47
N ALA A 78 -6.20 -4.57 -0.41
CA ALA A 78 -6.13 -3.76 0.80
C ALA A 78 -4.67 -3.46 1.16
N VAL A 79 -4.41 -2.22 1.57
CA VAL A 79 -3.06 -1.77 1.95
C VAL A 79 -3.13 -1.11 3.30
N PHE A 80 -2.54 -1.74 4.31
CA PHE A 80 -2.33 -1.17 5.63
C PHE A 80 -0.93 -0.59 5.71
N LEU A 81 -0.82 0.71 5.97
CA LEU A 81 0.43 1.44 6.00
C LEU A 81 0.77 1.78 7.46
N ILE A 82 2.01 1.55 7.86
CA ILE A 82 2.58 2.01 9.12
C ILE A 82 3.76 2.92 8.80
N ILE A 83 3.71 4.16 9.28
CA ILE A 83 4.78 5.15 9.14
C ILE A 83 5.39 5.40 10.51
N VAL A 84 6.69 5.20 10.61
CA VAL A 84 7.49 5.48 11.80
C VAL A 84 8.38 6.67 11.51
N GLU A 85 8.19 7.76 12.25
CA GLU A 85 9.03 8.94 12.18
C GLU A 85 9.85 9.06 13.46
N GLN A 86 11.18 9.10 13.31
CA GLN A 86 12.11 9.32 14.40
C GLN A 86 12.82 10.65 14.17
N MET A 87 12.82 11.49 15.20
CA MET A 87 13.62 12.71 15.23
C MET A 87 14.79 12.48 16.19
N SER A 88 16.02 12.71 15.74
CA SER A 88 17.21 12.69 16.58
C SER A 88 17.88 14.06 16.55
N ALA A 89 18.32 14.55 17.70
CA ALA A 89 19.24 15.69 17.73
C ALA A 89 20.56 15.25 17.09
N LEU A 90 21.11 16.06 16.19
CA LEU A 90 22.48 15.87 15.74
C LEU A 90 23.38 16.49 16.80
N GLU A 91 24.20 15.65 17.44
CA GLU A 91 25.33 16.14 18.21
C GLU A 91 26.33 16.71 17.21
N VAL A 92 26.51 18.03 17.22
CA VAL A 92 27.57 18.67 16.44
C VAL A 92 28.84 18.54 17.26
N GLU A 93 29.58 17.44 17.07
CA GLU A 93 30.95 17.34 17.54
C GLU A 93 31.83 18.25 16.66
N GLY A 94 32.36 19.34 17.24
CA GLY A 94 33.57 19.97 16.72
C GLY A 94 33.45 21.26 15.90
N GLU A 95 32.39 22.06 16.05
CA GLU A 95 32.48 23.48 15.67
C GLU A 95 32.51 24.35 16.93
N GLU A 96 33.68 24.98 17.18
CA GLU A 96 33.79 26.10 18.09
C GLU A 96 32.69 27.11 17.75
N PHE A 97 31.63 27.11 18.57
CA PHE A 97 30.56 28.07 18.50
C PHE A 97 31.19 29.45 18.72
N ARG A 98 31.54 30.13 17.63
CA ARG A 98 31.99 31.52 17.65
C ARG A 98 30.87 32.28 18.34
N GLN A 99 31.12 32.69 19.59
CA GLN A 99 30.23 33.50 20.40
C GLN A 99 29.98 34.81 19.66
N GLY A 100 28.94 34.82 18.83
CA GLY A 100 28.52 35.92 17.99
C GLY A 100 27.01 36.08 18.07
N ARG A 101 26.57 36.76 19.13
CA ARG A 101 25.30 37.49 19.27
C ARG A 101 24.00 36.76 18.88
N GLY A 102 23.28 36.28 19.90
CA GLY A 102 21.87 36.66 20.10
C GLY A 102 20.77 35.88 19.37
N GLY A 103 20.84 34.55 19.29
CA GLY A 103 19.69 33.74 18.90
C GLY A 103 19.76 32.33 19.47
N GLU A 104 18.70 31.88 20.16
CA GLU A 104 18.50 30.48 20.53
C GLU A 104 18.40 29.64 19.25
N HIS A 105 19.53 29.14 18.76
CA HIS A 105 19.56 28.21 17.63
C HIS A 105 19.38 26.79 18.16
N ASP A 106 18.15 26.26 18.00
CA ASP A 106 17.83 24.85 18.20
C ASP A 106 18.85 23.98 17.43
N PRO A 107 19.42 22.92 18.04
CA PRO A 107 20.39 22.08 17.37
C PRO A 107 19.80 21.46 16.11
N PRO A 108 20.59 21.23 15.04
CA PRO A 108 20.08 20.64 13.81
C PRO A 108 19.49 19.26 14.11
N LYS A 109 18.23 19.04 13.70
CA LYS A 109 17.49 17.80 13.97
C LYS A 109 17.47 16.94 12.71
N ALA A 110 17.89 15.69 12.81
CA ALA A 110 17.72 14.70 11.75
C ALA A 110 16.37 13.99 11.91
N VAL A 111 15.60 13.91 10.82
CA VAL A 111 14.34 13.17 10.78
C VAL A 111 14.52 11.95 9.89
N ARG A 112 14.24 10.76 10.42
CA ARG A 112 14.20 9.50 9.69
C ARG A 112 12.76 9.02 9.60
N VAL A 113 12.34 8.60 8.41
CA VAL A 113 11.00 8.08 8.15
C VAL A 113 11.11 6.68 7.59
N GLY A 114 10.54 5.70 8.32
CA GLY A 114 10.34 4.33 7.85
C GLY A 114 8.89 4.11 7.44
N LYS A 115 8.67 3.39 6.34
CA LYS A 115 7.33 2.99 5.88
C LYS A 115 7.27 1.46 5.81
N LEU A 116 6.25 0.86 6.41
CA LEU A 116 5.90 -0.55 6.27
C LEU A 116 4.52 -0.65 5.63
N ASN A 117 4.44 -1.36 4.51
CA ASN A 117 3.19 -1.63 3.81
C ASN A 117 2.85 -3.12 3.96
N LEU A 118 1.68 -3.40 4.55
CA LEU A 118 1.08 -4.73 4.58
C LEU A 118 0.00 -4.76 3.52
N VAL A 119 0.24 -5.53 2.46
CA VAL A 119 -0.61 -5.60 1.28
C VAL A 119 -1.31 -6.95 1.24
N ASP A 120 -2.64 -6.92 1.21
CA ASP A 120 -3.49 -8.07 0.95
C ASP A 120 -4.07 -7.95 -0.46
N LEU A 121 -3.68 -8.87 -1.34
CA LEU A 121 -4.07 -8.84 -2.75
C LEU A 121 -5.38 -9.60 -2.96
N ALA A 122 -6.21 -9.10 -3.86
CA ALA A 122 -7.38 -9.81 -4.34
C ALA A 122 -6.99 -11.12 -5.04
N GLY A 123 -7.95 -12.04 -5.13
CA GLY A 123 -7.81 -13.29 -5.87
C GLY A 123 -7.55 -13.04 -7.36
N CYS A 124 -6.80 -13.96 -7.99
CA CYS A 124 -6.49 -13.92 -9.41
C CYS A 124 -7.48 -14.75 -10.25
N GLU A 125 -8.68 -15.01 -9.73
CA GLU A 125 -9.55 -16.04 -10.29
C GLU A 125 -9.95 -15.76 -11.75
N ARG A 126 -9.95 -16.83 -12.55
CA ARG A 126 -10.28 -16.73 -13.97
C ARG A 126 -11.77 -16.51 -14.15
N VAL A 127 -12.11 -15.42 -14.81
CA VAL A 127 -13.46 -15.09 -15.29
C VAL A 127 -14.17 -16.28 -15.97
N ARG A 128 -13.44 -17.07 -16.77
CA ARG A 128 -14.00 -18.23 -17.49
C ARG A 128 -14.49 -19.33 -16.54
N VAL A 129 -13.92 -19.44 -15.35
CA VAL A 129 -14.28 -20.44 -14.34
C VAL A 129 -15.46 -19.95 -13.51
N THR A 130 -15.55 -18.65 -13.24
CA THR A 130 -16.62 -18.07 -12.40
C THR A 130 -17.94 -17.87 -13.13
N GLY A 131 -17.95 -17.92 -14.47
CA GLY A 131 -19.14 -17.64 -15.27
C GLY A 131 -19.67 -16.21 -15.10
N ALA A 132 -18.82 -15.28 -14.63
CA ALA A 132 -19.22 -13.92 -14.34
C ALA A 132 -19.68 -13.17 -15.60
N THR A 133 -20.81 -12.46 -15.50
CA THR A 133 -21.39 -11.66 -16.59
C THR A 133 -21.65 -10.22 -16.16
N GLY A 134 -21.85 -9.33 -17.14
CA GLY A 134 -22.17 -7.91 -16.91
C GLY A 134 -21.17 -7.21 -15.98
N LYS A 135 -21.68 -6.51 -14.96
CA LYS A 135 -20.84 -5.78 -13.99
C LYS A 135 -19.80 -6.65 -13.29
N ARG A 136 -20.14 -7.92 -13.02
CA ARG A 136 -19.25 -8.86 -12.33
C ARG A 136 -18.06 -9.24 -13.19
N LEU A 137 -18.28 -9.35 -14.51
CA LEU A 137 -17.22 -9.59 -15.50
C LEU A 137 -16.24 -8.41 -15.54
N ASP A 138 -16.76 -7.19 -15.61
CA ASP A 138 -15.93 -5.99 -15.70
C ASP A 138 -15.10 -5.75 -14.44
N GLU A 139 -15.67 -6.04 -13.27
CA GLU A 139 -14.96 -6.03 -12.00
C GLU A 139 -13.81 -7.05 -11.96
N SER A 140 -14.06 -8.31 -12.34
CA SER A 140 -13.01 -9.33 -12.41
C SER A 140 -11.91 -9.00 -13.43
N LYS A 141 -12.26 -8.34 -14.55
CA LYS A 141 -11.24 -7.82 -15.48
C LYS A 141 -10.34 -6.79 -14.81
N LYS A 142 -10.91 -5.90 -13.98
CA LYS A 142 -10.14 -4.84 -13.30
C LYS A 142 -9.21 -5.39 -12.22
N ILE A 143 -9.68 -6.37 -11.46
CA ILE A 143 -8.84 -7.10 -10.49
C ILE A 143 -7.66 -7.76 -11.22
N ASN A 144 -7.95 -8.54 -12.26
CA ASN A 144 -6.91 -9.23 -13.03
C ASN A 144 -5.97 -8.24 -13.75
N GLN A 145 -6.47 -7.08 -14.20
CA GLN A 145 -5.64 -6.02 -14.78
C GLN A 145 -4.61 -5.52 -13.77
N SER A 146 -5.02 -5.20 -12.53
CA SER A 146 -4.10 -4.71 -11.50
C SER A 146 -3.06 -5.75 -11.07
N LEU A 147 -3.42 -7.03 -10.98
CA LEU A 147 -2.48 -8.12 -10.69
C LEU A 147 -1.53 -8.38 -11.86
N SER A 148 -2.02 -8.30 -13.10
CA SER A 148 -1.17 -8.43 -14.30
C SER A 148 -0.17 -7.29 -14.39
N ALA A 149 -0.60 -6.06 -14.09
CA ALA A 149 0.29 -4.90 -14.01
C ALA A 149 1.37 -5.09 -12.94
N LEU A 150 1.01 -5.62 -11.76
CA LEU A 150 1.97 -5.95 -10.72
C LEU A 150 3.00 -6.98 -11.19
N GLY A 151 2.56 -8.06 -11.85
CA GLY A 151 3.46 -9.04 -12.46
C GLY A 151 4.41 -8.43 -13.48
N ASN A 152 3.91 -7.54 -14.36
CA ASN A 152 4.74 -6.84 -15.34
C ASN A 152 5.79 -5.93 -14.69
N VAL A 153 5.44 -5.23 -13.62
CA VAL A 153 6.37 -4.39 -12.85
C VAL A 153 7.45 -5.25 -12.21
N ILE A 154 7.09 -6.33 -11.53
CA ILE A 154 8.05 -7.24 -10.89
C ILE A 154 8.99 -7.84 -11.93
N ASN A 155 8.45 -8.35 -13.05
CA ASN A 155 9.24 -8.90 -14.15
C ASN A 155 10.24 -7.86 -14.67
N ALA A 156 9.77 -6.63 -14.94
CA ALA A 156 10.62 -5.55 -15.41
C ALA A 156 11.74 -5.16 -14.42
N LEU A 157 11.50 -5.25 -13.11
CA LEU A 157 12.49 -4.97 -12.06
C LEU A 157 13.51 -6.11 -11.86
N THR A 158 13.12 -7.35 -12.16
CA THR A 158 13.97 -8.55 -12.00
C THR A 158 14.78 -8.89 -13.25
N GLU A 159 14.39 -8.37 -14.41
CA GLU A 159 15.16 -8.55 -15.64
C GLU A 159 16.56 -7.93 -15.52
N LYS A 160 17.57 -8.68 -15.99
CA LYS A 160 18.99 -8.25 -15.95
C LYS A 160 19.30 -7.13 -16.94
N THR A 161 18.38 -6.84 -17.85
CA THR A 161 18.46 -5.73 -18.79
C THR A 161 17.98 -4.47 -18.07
N ASN A 162 18.78 -3.41 -18.08
CA ASN A 162 18.33 -2.10 -17.59
C ASN A 162 17.23 -1.57 -18.52
N ARG A 163 15.98 -1.98 -18.28
CA ARG A 163 14.82 -1.37 -18.92
C ARG A 163 14.77 0.10 -18.52
N VAL A 164 14.62 0.97 -19.52
CA VAL A 164 14.52 2.42 -19.31
C VAL A 164 13.23 2.80 -18.58
N HIS A 165 12.19 1.97 -18.67
CA HIS A 165 10.86 2.27 -18.13
C HIS A 165 10.26 1.07 -17.40
N ILE A 166 9.81 1.29 -16.16
CA ILE A 166 9.05 0.34 -15.35
C ILE A 166 7.56 0.80 -15.32
N PRO A 167 6.60 -0.06 -15.67
CA PRO A 167 5.21 0.34 -15.91
C PRO A 167 4.38 0.52 -14.62
N PHE A 168 4.87 1.28 -13.64
CA PHE A 168 4.15 1.52 -12.38
C PHE A 168 2.78 2.18 -12.57
N ARG A 169 2.58 2.88 -13.69
CA ARG A 169 1.36 3.64 -14.00
C ARG A 169 0.21 2.79 -14.56
N ASP A 170 0.44 1.51 -14.85
CA ASP A 170 -0.56 0.64 -15.48
C ASP A 170 -1.75 0.27 -14.56
N SER A 171 -1.59 0.46 -13.25
CA SER A 171 -2.68 0.32 -12.26
C SER A 171 -2.48 1.24 -11.06
N LYS A 172 -3.56 1.55 -10.34
CA LYS A 172 -3.47 2.28 -9.06
C LYS A 172 -2.66 1.50 -8.01
N LEU A 173 -2.74 0.18 -8.01
CA LEU A 173 -1.98 -0.69 -7.10
C LEU A 173 -0.47 -0.54 -7.33
N THR A 174 -0.01 -0.72 -8.56
CA THR A 174 1.42 -0.58 -8.91
C THR A 174 1.93 0.82 -8.68
N ARG A 175 1.10 1.85 -8.90
CA ARG A 175 1.47 3.23 -8.66
C ARG A 175 1.64 3.50 -7.16
N LEU A 176 0.74 2.98 -6.34
CA LEU A 176 0.82 3.09 -4.89
C LEU A 176 2.05 2.37 -4.32
N LEU A 177 2.42 1.22 -4.91
CA LEU A 177 3.53 0.39 -4.47
C LEU A 177 4.87 0.74 -5.12
N GLU A 178 4.97 1.81 -5.90
CA GLU A 178 6.17 2.23 -6.62
C GLU A 178 7.39 2.32 -5.70
N ASP A 179 7.27 3.04 -4.57
CA ASP A 179 8.33 3.15 -3.55
C ASP A 179 8.67 1.79 -2.91
N SER A 180 7.71 0.87 -2.83
CA SER A 180 7.90 -0.45 -2.21
C SER A 180 8.62 -1.43 -3.14
N LEU A 181 8.34 -1.36 -4.44
CA LEU A 181 8.86 -2.32 -5.42
C LEU A 181 10.18 -1.85 -6.07
N GLY A 182 10.26 -0.58 -6.47
CA GLY A 182 11.43 -0.03 -7.18
C GLY A 182 12.30 0.91 -6.35
N GLY A 183 11.87 1.29 -5.15
CA GLY A 183 12.58 2.21 -4.27
C GLY A 183 13.57 1.54 -3.31
N ASN A 184 14.05 2.32 -2.34
CA ASN A 184 14.83 1.81 -1.21
C ASN A 184 13.92 1.09 -0.20
N CYS A 185 13.43 -0.09 -0.59
CA CYS A 185 12.53 -0.91 0.20
C CYS A 185 12.93 -2.38 0.12
N LYS A 186 12.67 -3.12 1.20
CA LYS A 186 12.72 -4.57 1.19
C LYS A 186 11.30 -5.08 0.98
N THR A 187 11.07 -5.74 -0.15
CA THR A 187 9.78 -6.34 -0.47
C THR A 187 9.84 -7.84 -0.34
N THR A 188 8.83 -8.41 0.33
CA THR A 188 8.63 -9.85 0.47
C THR A 188 7.21 -10.18 0.03
N MET A 189 7.08 -11.12 -0.91
CA MET A 189 5.79 -11.65 -1.34
C MET A 189 5.58 -13.03 -0.69
N ILE A 190 4.40 -13.22 -0.10
CA ILE A 190 4.01 -14.50 0.51
C ILE A 190 2.89 -15.08 -0.36
N ALA A 191 3.18 -16.21 -1.02
CA ALA A 191 2.19 -16.94 -1.80
C ALA A 191 1.48 -17.96 -0.91
N MET A 192 0.15 -17.90 -0.88
CA MET A 192 -0.69 -18.82 -0.10
C MET A 192 -1.27 -19.86 -1.06
N VAL A 193 -0.80 -21.11 -0.96
CA VAL A 193 -1.18 -22.19 -1.87
C VAL A 193 -1.91 -23.29 -1.10
N SER A 194 -3.09 -23.67 -1.57
CA SER A 194 -3.87 -24.77 -1.00
C SER A 194 -3.33 -26.12 -1.49
N PRO A 195 -3.16 -27.12 -0.59
CA PRO A 195 -2.77 -28.48 -0.98
C PRO A 195 -3.95 -29.32 -1.51
N ALA A 196 -5.17 -28.78 -1.51
CA ALA A 196 -6.37 -29.50 -1.92
C ALA A 196 -6.40 -29.77 -3.43
N PHE A 197 -6.95 -30.92 -3.83
CA PHE A 197 -7.02 -31.32 -5.24
C PHE A 197 -7.87 -30.33 -6.07
N GLU A 198 -8.93 -29.79 -5.48
CA GLU A 198 -9.82 -28.81 -6.09
C GLU A 198 -9.09 -27.52 -6.47
N SER A 199 -8.01 -27.18 -5.75
CA SER A 199 -7.17 -26.00 -6.00
C SER A 199 -6.03 -26.24 -6.99
N TYR A 200 -5.85 -27.48 -7.49
CA TYR A 200 -4.70 -27.85 -8.33
C TYR A 200 -4.47 -26.88 -9.51
N ASN A 201 -5.55 -26.53 -10.21
CA ASN A 201 -5.50 -25.64 -11.39
C ASN A 201 -5.13 -24.19 -11.05
N GLU A 202 -5.39 -23.74 -9.82
CA GLU A 202 -5.00 -22.41 -9.35
C GLU A 202 -3.54 -22.42 -8.89
N SER A 203 -3.12 -23.48 -8.20
CA SER A 203 -1.77 -23.64 -7.64
C SER A 203 -0.65 -23.83 -8.69
N HIS A 204 -0.98 -24.24 -9.92
CA HIS A 204 -0.01 -24.52 -11.00
C HIS A 204 0.10 -23.41 -12.06
N GLN A 205 -0.35 -22.19 -11.75
CA GLN A 205 -0.32 -21.03 -12.66
C GLN A 205 0.92 -20.15 -12.49
#